data_AF-A0A2L2XJK9-F1
#
_entry.id   AF-A0A2L2XJK9-F1
#
_cell.length_a   1.000
_cell.length_b   1.000
_cell.length_c   1.000
_cell.angle_alpha   90.00
_cell.angle_beta   90.00
_cell.angle_gamma   90.00
#
_symmetry.space_group_name_H-M   'P 1'
#
loop_
_entity.id
_entity.type
_entity.pdbx_description
1 polymer ?
#
loop_
_entity_poly.entity_id
_entity_poly.type
_entity_poly.pdbx_seq_one_letter_code
_entity_poly.pdbx_strand_id
1 'polypeptide(L)' 'MQKWEYGQKYIIDFPLNHQNKTAIIPSVWIIRNDENFPRLVTCYVF' A
#
# COMPACT_ATOMS: atom_id res chain seq x y z
N MET A 1 10.40 11.26 4.93
CA MET A 1 9.11 11.07 4.24
C MET A 1 9.08 12.02 3.05
N GLN A 2 9.04 11.49 1.83
CA GLN A 2 8.99 12.32 0.62
C GLN A 2 7.55 12.81 0.44
N LYS A 3 7.33 14.13 0.50
CA LYS A 3 6.04 14.77 0.19
C LYS A 3 5.97 14.98 -1.32
N TRP A 4 4.95 14.43 -1.95
CA TRP A 4 4.71 14.57 -3.38
C TRP A 4 3.56 15.57 -3.57
N GLU A 5 3.53 16.28 -4.70
CA GLU A 5 2.49 17.28 -4.97
C GLU A 5 1.07 16.69 -4.94
N TYR A 6 0.93 15.39 -5.23
CA TYR A 6 -0.35 14.68 -5.30
C TYR A 6 -0.77 14.00 -4.00
N GLY A 7 0.03 14.08 -2.93
CA GLY A 7 -0.26 13.43 -1.65
C GLY A 7 0.91 12.68 -1.03
N GLN A 8 0.63 11.93 0.02
CA GLN A 8 1.62 11.15 0.75
C GLN A 8 1.55 9.68 0.34
N LYS A 9 2.69 9.14 -0.10
CA LYS A 9 2.83 7.70 -0.40
C LYS A 9 3.31 6.93 0.82
N TYR A 10 2.84 5.70 0.93
CA TYR A 10 3.16 4.75 1.98
C TYR A 10 3.44 3.38 1.36
N ILE A 11 4.37 2.64 1.94
CA ILE A 11 4.61 1.24 1.61
C ILE A 11 4.22 0.44 2.84
N ILE A 12 3.34 -0.54 2.65
CA ILE A 12 2.81 -1.38 3.72
C ILE A 12 2.96 -2.83 3.26
N ASP A 13 3.58 -3.63 4.11
CA ASP A 13 3.63 -5.07 3.95
C ASP A 13 2.49 -5.68 4.76
N PHE A 14 1.65 -6.49 4.12
CA PHE A 14 0.59 -7.20 4.83
C PHE A 14 0.66 -8.71 4.57
N PRO A 15 0.41 -9.55 5.60
CA PRO A 15 0.32 -10.98 5.41
C PRO A 15 -1.00 -11.34 4.71
N LEU A 16 -0.91 -12.03 3.57
CA LEU A 16 -2.03 -12.65 2.89
C LEU A 16 -2.05 -14.15 3.23
N ASN A 17 -3.11 -14.58 3.91
CA ASN A 17 -3.32 -15.98 4.25
C ASN A 17 -4.23 -16.64 3.20
N HIS A 18 -3.75 -17.71 2.57
CA HIS A 18 -4.52 -18.47 1.57
C HIS A 18 -4.16 -19.95 1.64
N GLN A 19 -5.17 -20.83 1.78
CA GLN A 19 -5.00 -22.30 1.81
C GLN A 19 -3.86 -22.76 2.74
N ASN A 20 -3.84 -22.26 3.98
CA ASN A 20 -2.84 -22.59 4.99
C ASN A 20 -1.40 -22.16 4.63
N LYS A 21 -1.24 -21.25 3.67
CA LYS A 21 0.01 -20.57 3.32
C LYS A 21 -0.11 -19.09 3.64
N THR A 22 1.00 -18.46 3.98
CA THR A 22 1.08 -17.01 4.22
C THR A 22 2.12 -16.42 3.28
N ALA A 23 1.73 -15.41 2.50
CA ALA A 23 2.63 -14.61 1.69
C ALA A 23 2.68 -13.18 2.27
N ILE A 24 3.87 -12.58 2.33
CA ILE A 24 4.00 -11.16 2.67
C ILE A 24 3.87 -10.36 1.38
N ILE A 25 2.84 -9.52 1.31
CA ILE A 25 2.54 -8.73 0.12
C ILE A 25 3.00 -7.29 0.36
N PRO A 26 4.07 -6.83 -0.30
CA PRO A 26 4.40 -5.42 -0.35
C PRO A 26 3.38 -4.66 -1.20
N SER A 27 2.86 -3.58 -0.64
CA SER A 27 1.85 -2.74 -1.29
C SER A 27 2.15 -1.26 -1.14
N VAL A 28 1.91 -0.51 -2.21
CA VAL A 28 2.10 0.94 -2.25
C VAL A 28 0.73 1.60 -2.21
N TRP A 29 0.57 2.53 -1.27
CA TRP A 29 -0.65 3.30 -1.07
C TRP A 29 -0.36 4.79 -1.17
N ILE A 30 -1.38 5.57 -1.51
CA ILE A 30 -1.34 7.03 -1.50
C ILE A 30 -2.57 7.59 -0.79
N ILE A 31 -2.35 8.56 0.09
CA ILE A 31 -3.42 9.46 0.59
C ILE A 31 -3.24 10.76 -0.16
N ARG A 32 -4.22 11.14 -0.99
CA ARG A 32 -4.21 12.40 -1.73
C ARG A 32 -4.48 13.58 -0.79
N ASN A 33 -4.07 14.78 -1.17
CA ASN A 33 -4.19 15.96 -0.31
C ASN A 33 -5.65 16.29 0.05
N ASP A 34 -6.58 15.97 -0.84
CA ASP A 34 -8.02 16.20 -0.74
C ASP A 34 -8.81 14.99 -0.18
N GLU A 35 -8.12 13.90 0.15
CA GLU A 35 -8.73 12.66 0.63
C GLU A 35 -8.24 12.31 2.03
N ASN A 36 -9.14 11.76 2.86
CA ASN A 36 -8.79 11.26 4.19
C ASN A 36 -8.77 9.73 4.27
N PHE A 37 -8.66 9.07 3.12
CA PHE A 37 -8.59 7.61 3.03
C PHE A 37 -7.48 7.20 2.05
N PRO A 38 -6.80 6.08 2.32
CA PRO A 38 -5.72 5.60 1.46
C PRO A 38 -6.26 4.90 0.21
N ARG A 39 -5.57 5.07 -0.91
CA ARG A 39 -5.81 4.37 -2.17
C ARG A 39 -4.66 3.45 -2.51
N LEU A 40 -4.97 2.22 -2.88
CA LEU A 40 -3.98 1.27 -3.38
C LEU A 40 -3.48 1.74 -4.76
N VAL A 41 -2.16 1.86 -4.92
CA VAL A 41 -1.51 2.21 -6.18
C VAL A 41 -1.06 0.94 -6.90
N THR A 42 -0.34 0.07 -6.20
CA THR A 42 0.13 -1.20 -6.72
C THR A 42 0.35 -2.19 -5.58
N CYS A 43 0.17 -3.47 -5.86
CA CYS A 43 0.62 -4.57 -5.02
C CYS A 43 1.45 -5.51 -5.88
N TYR A 44 2.48 -6.10 -5.27
CA TYR A 44 3.33 -7.06 -5.93
C TYR A 44 3.35 -8.35 -5.11
N VAL A 45 3.11 -9.47 -5.78
CA VAL A 45 3.17 -10.81 -5.17
C VAL A 45 4.41 -11.49 -5.74
N PHE A 46 5.32 -11.90 -4.86
CA PHE A 46 6.48 -12.72 -5.22
C PHE A 46 6.10 -14.20 -5.30
#